data_AF-A0AA97CFP5-F1
#
_entry.id   AF-A0AA97CFP5-F1
#
_cell.length_a   1.000
_cell.length_b   1.000
_cell.length_c   1.000
_cell.angle_alpha   90.00
_cell.angle_beta   90.00
_cell.angle_gamma   90.00
#
_symmetry.space_group_name_H-M   'P 1'
#
loop_
_entity.id
_entity.type
_entity.pdbx_description
1 polymer ?
#
loop_
_entity_poly.entity_id
_entity_poly.type
_entity_poly.pdbx_seq_one_letter_code
_entity_poly.pdbx_strand_id
1 'polypeptide(L)'
;MKNYKVVDKTDNLKTPYLKIILCRSELVKSQVTRCKWAWLTLIELLFGMSLLNSIKIISTVQSGYNPKRFSIEKHLSIYIPSSRLTRCFKGSILELLYYKYHLSYLLLKSAEPPYISDEERVIYCSRTRFFVDKDYITGIFELQKKYDFLWLVINVTTTTAAYCVTPENMWIFTSLAIEGIRRFFYAQ
;
A
#
# COMPACT_ATOMS: atom_id res chain seq x y z
N MET A 1 -39.08 -11.17 -23.71
CA MET A 1 -38.29 -11.82 -22.64
C MET A 1 -38.40 -10.96 -21.39
N LYS A 2 -38.61 -11.56 -20.21
CA LYS A 2 -38.66 -10.82 -18.93
C LYS A 2 -37.25 -10.69 -18.37
N ASN A 3 -36.82 -9.46 -18.13
CA ASN A 3 -35.53 -9.16 -17.50
C ASN A 3 -35.71 -9.15 -15.99
N TYR A 4 -34.90 -9.95 -15.29
CA TYR A 4 -34.87 -9.97 -13.82
C TYR A 4 -33.70 -9.12 -13.32
N LYS A 5 -33.96 -8.29 -12.31
CA LYS A 5 -32.93 -7.53 -11.61
C LYS A 5 -32.30 -8.41 -10.53
N VAL A 6 -31.03 -8.74 -10.67
CA VAL A 6 -30.25 -9.40 -9.62
C VAL A 6 -29.91 -8.37 -8.55
N VAL A 7 -30.19 -8.68 -7.29
CA VAL A 7 -29.87 -7.83 -6.14
C VAL A 7 -29.09 -8.68 -5.14
N ASP A 8 -27.87 -8.25 -4.85
CA ASP A 8 -27.03 -8.80 -3.79
C ASP A 8 -27.02 -7.79 -2.62
N LYS A 9 -27.31 -8.27 -1.41
CA LYS A 9 -27.36 -7.47 -0.17
C LYS A 9 -26.15 -7.73 0.74
N THR A 10 -25.13 -8.42 0.24
CA THR A 10 -23.91 -8.67 1.01
C THR A 10 -23.24 -7.34 1.37
N ASP A 11 -22.97 -7.14 2.66
CA ASP A 11 -22.43 -5.90 3.22
C ASP A 11 -20.99 -5.69 2.70
N ASN A 12 -20.82 -4.86 1.67
CA ASN A 12 -19.50 -4.50 1.18
C ASN A 12 -18.75 -3.64 2.21
N LEU A 13 -17.42 -3.71 2.20
CA LEU A 13 -16.54 -2.95 3.08
C LEU A 13 -17.00 -1.49 3.24
N LYS A 14 -17.35 -1.11 4.48
CA LYS A 14 -18.04 0.16 4.81
C LYS A 14 -17.24 1.42 4.51
N THR A 15 -15.93 1.33 4.25
CA THR A 15 -15.05 2.48 4.03
C THR A 15 -14.38 2.46 2.66
N PRO A 16 -14.44 3.55 1.89
CA PRO A 16 -13.82 3.62 0.57
C PRO A 16 -12.29 3.59 0.67
N TYR A 17 -11.64 2.74 -0.14
CA TYR A 17 -10.19 2.52 -0.14
C TYR A 17 -9.36 3.80 -0.33
N LEU A 18 -9.81 4.77 -1.14
CA LEU A 18 -9.11 6.05 -1.28
C LEU A 18 -9.00 6.83 0.04
N LYS A 19 -10.06 6.80 0.85
CA LYS A 19 -10.06 7.42 2.17
C LYS A 19 -9.10 6.69 3.11
N ILE A 20 -9.05 5.36 3.01
CA ILE A 20 -8.14 4.53 3.81
C ILE A 20 -6.67 4.82 3.44
N ILE A 21 -6.36 5.06 2.16
CA ILE A 21 -5.02 5.42 1.70
C ILE A 21 -4.60 6.81 2.19
N LEU A 22 -5.45 7.81 1.97
CA LEU A 22 -5.11 9.21 2.19
C LEU A 22 -5.28 9.65 3.65
N CYS A 23 -6.24 9.09 4.38
CA CYS A 23 -6.56 9.50 5.74
C CYS A 23 -6.08 8.48 6.77
N ARG A 24 -5.58 8.99 7.91
CA ARG A 24 -5.18 8.17 9.06
C ARG A 24 -6.40 7.53 9.72
N SER A 25 -6.34 6.23 10.00
CA SER A 25 -7.28 5.53 10.87
C SER A 25 -7.15 5.99 12.32
N GLU A 26 -8.20 5.83 13.13
CA GLU A 26 -8.17 6.24 14.56
C GLU A 26 -7.01 5.60 15.32
N LEU A 27 -6.70 4.33 15.04
CA LEU A 27 -5.61 3.59 15.67
C LEU A 27 -4.23 4.20 15.39
N VAL A 28 -4.03 4.80 14.22
CA VAL A 28 -2.73 5.34 13.80
C VAL A 28 -2.56 6.81 14.15
N LYS A 29 -3.65 7.54 14.43
CA LYS A 29 -3.60 8.97 14.75
C LYS A 29 -2.76 9.29 15.98
N SER A 30 -2.73 8.39 16.98
CA SER A 30 -1.94 8.53 18.21
C SER A 30 -0.45 8.26 18.00
N GLN A 31 -0.08 7.47 16.98
CA GLN A 31 1.29 6.99 16.79
C GLN A 31 2.06 7.74 15.69
N VAL A 32 1.36 8.30 14.69
CA VAL A 32 1.99 8.89 13.49
C VAL A 32 1.47 10.29 13.23
N THR A 33 2.38 11.26 13.12
CA THR A 33 2.04 12.66 12.79
C THR A 33 1.51 12.82 11.35
N ARG A 34 0.83 13.92 11.05
CA ARG A 34 0.29 14.19 9.71
C ARG A 34 1.39 14.27 8.65
N CYS A 35 2.52 14.91 8.94
CA CYS A 35 3.66 15.02 8.03
C CYS A 35 4.26 13.66 7.73
N LYS A 36 4.45 12.82 8.75
CA LYS A 36 4.95 11.45 8.57
C LYS A 36 3.98 10.60 7.75
N TRP A 37 2.66 10.75 7.95
CA TRP A 37 1.66 10.07 7.14
C TRP A 37 1.69 10.50 5.66
N ALA A 38 1.84 11.80 5.40
CA ALA A 38 1.99 12.30 4.03
C ALA A 38 3.26 11.71 3.37
N TRP A 39 4.38 11.67 4.10
CA TRP A 39 5.61 11.02 3.64
C TRP A 39 5.40 9.53 3.34
N LEU A 40 4.79 8.78 4.25
CA LEU A 40 4.48 7.36 4.02
C LEU A 40 3.54 7.16 2.83
N THR A 41 2.60 8.09 2.58
CA THR A 41 1.72 8.05 1.41
C THR A 41 2.49 8.30 0.11
N LEU A 42 3.50 9.18 0.12
CA LEU A 42 4.41 9.35 -1.03
C LEU A 42 5.20 8.07 -1.30
N ILE A 43 5.80 7.48 -0.26
CA ILE A 43 6.54 6.22 -0.37
C ILE A 43 5.63 5.09 -0.88
N GLU A 44 4.37 5.06 -0.43
CA GLU A 44 3.37 4.12 -0.92
C GLU A 44 3.03 4.33 -2.39
N LEU A 45 2.90 5.55 -2.88
CA LEU A 45 2.65 5.80 -4.31
C LEU A 45 3.79 5.28 -5.20
N LEU A 46 5.03 5.37 -4.71
CA LEU A 46 6.22 4.91 -5.42
C LEU A 46 6.36 3.37 -5.35
N PHE A 47 6.32 2.79 -4.16
CA PHE A 47 6.66 1.38 -3.95
C PHE A 47 5.45 0.46 -3.73
N GLY A 48 4.26 1.02 -3.53
CA GLY A 48 3.06 0.29 -3.10
C GLY A 48 2.66 -0.82 -4.07
N MET A 49 2.80 -0.60 -5.38
CA MET A 49 2.49 -1.63 -6.38
C MET A 49 3.44 -2.84 -6.27
N SER A 50 4.74 -2.58 -6.15
CA SER A 50 5.76 -3.62 -5.99
C SER A 50 5.58 -4.38 -4.66
N LEU A 51 5.26 -3.66 -3.57
CA LEU A 51 4.94 -4.26 -2.27
C LEU A 51 3.66 -5.11 -2.32
N LEU A 52 2.60 -4.66 -2.98
CA LEU A 52 1.37 -5.43 -3.14
C LEU A 52 1.61 -6.71 -3.94
N ASN A 53 2.45 -6.66 -4.98
CA ASN A 53 2.84 -7.84 -5.75
C ASN A 53 3.61 -8.84 -4.88
N SER A 54 4.58 -8.38 -4.09
CA SER A 54 5.32 -9.20 -3.13
C SER A 54 4.39 -9.88 -2.11
N ILE A 55 3.48 -9.12 -1.51
CA ILE A 55 2.47 -9.63 -0.56
C ILE A 55 1.58 -10.67 -1.23
N LYS A 56 1.12 -10.40 -2.46
CA LYS A 56 0.30 -11.34 -3.23
C LYS A 56 1.03 -12.65 -3.47
N ILE A 57 2.31 -12.61 -3.86
CA ILE A 57 3.13 -13.82 -4.06
C ILE A 57 3.23 -14.61 -2.75
N ILE A 58 3.60 -13.95 -1.65
CA ILE A 58 3.73 -14.58 -0.33
C ILE A 58 2.40 -15.17 0.14
N SER A 59 1.27 -14.54 -0.19
CA SER A 59 -0.07 -14.99 0.21
C SER A 59 -0.46 -16.35 -0.41
N THR A 60 0.15 -16.72 -1.54
CA THR A 60 -0.13 -18.02 -2.19
C THR A 60 0.50 -19.19 -1.43
N VAL A 61 1.55 -18.93 -0.66
CA VAL A 61 2.24 -19.95 0.15
C VAL A 61 1.43 -20.23 1.42
N GLN A 62 0.99 -21.48 1.57
CA GLN A 62 0.13 -21.91 2.67
C GLN A 62 0.92 -22.04 3.98
N SER A 63 0.28 -21.65 5.09
CA SER A 63 0.76 -21.93 6.45
C SER A 63 0.30 -23.32 6.91
N GLY A 64 1.11 -24.00 7.72
CA GLY A 64 0.78 -25.31 8.29
C GLY A 64 -0.31 -25.27 9.37
N TYR A 65 -0.54 -24.12 10.02
CA TYR A 65 -1.46 -24.00 11.16
C TYR A 65 -2.92 -23.74 10.73
N ASN A 66 -3.14 -22.95 9.66
CA ASN A 66 -4.45 -22.73 9.07
C ASN A 66 -4.34 -22.34 7.57
N PRO A 67 -4.14 -23.33 6.67
CA PRO A 67 -3.72 -23.08 5.29
C PRO A 67 -4.76 -22.32 4.45
N LYS A 68 -6.04 -22.39 4.84
CA LYS A 68 -7.15 -21.77 4.10
C LYS A 68 -7.24 -20.27 4.33
N ARG A 69 -6.83 -19.77 5.50
CA ARG A 69 -7.03 -18.38 5.91
C ARG A 69 -5.76 -17.54 5.97
N PHE A 70 -4.62 -18.13 6.32
CA PHE A 70 -3.39 -17.38 6.54
C PHE A 70 -2.25 -17.87 5.64
N SER A 71 -1.40 -16.93 5.22
CA SER A 71 -0.12 -17.24 4.58
C SER A 71 0.90 -17.74 5.60
N ILE A 72 2.03 -18.25 5.13
CA ILE A 72 3.19 -18.51 5.98
C ILE A 72 3.63 -17.24 6.74
N GLU A 73 4.05 -17.43 7.98
CA GLU A 73 4.59 -16.38 8.84
C GLU A 73 6.01 -15.96 8.41
N LYS A 74 6.22 -14.67 8.24
CA LYS A 74 7.49 -14.07 7.80
C LYS A 74 7.78 -12.77 8.54
N HIS A 75 9.06 -12.40 8.61
CA HIS A 75 9.43 -11.07 9.10
C HIS A 75 9.02 -9.99 8.09
N LEU A 76 8.69 -8.78 8.57
CA LEU A 76 8.31 -7.64 7.73
C LEU A 76 9.30 -7.36 6.59
N SER A 77 10.59 -7.53 6.84
CA SER A 77 11.64 -7.32 5.83
C SER A 77 11.54 -8.25 4.64
N ILE A 78 10.92 -9.43 4.77
CA ILE A 78 10.77 -10.41 3.69
C ILE A 78 9.73 -9.95 2.67
N TYR A 79 8.77 -9.11 3.09
CA TYR A 79 7.78 -8.54 2.18
C TYR A 79 8.37 -7.43 1.30
N ILE A 80 9.58 -6.96 1.57
CA ILE A 80 10.24 -5.90 0.82
C ILE A 80 11.01 -6.53 -0.35
N PRO A 81 10.67 -6.19 -1.62
CA PRO A 81 11.43 -6.62 -2.79
C PRO A 81 12.90 -6.22 -2.68
N SER A 82 13.81 -7.07 -3.15
CA SER A 82 15.26 -6.86 -3.04
C SER A 82 15.82 -5.99 -4.18
N SER A 83 15.34 -4.75 -4.31
CA SER A 83 15.88 -3.78 -5.28
C SER A 83 16.83 -2.77 -4.62
N ARG A 84 17.64 -2.07 -5.43
CA ARG A 84 18.56 -1.04 -4.92
C ARG A 84 17.79 0.11 -4.25
N LEU A 85 16.65 0.49 -4.83
CA LEU A 85 15.82 1.59 -4.31
C LEU A 85 15.11 1.22 -3.02
N THR A 86 14.53 0.01 -2.94
CA THR A 86 13.88 -0.44 -1.69
C THR A 86 14.88 -0.56 -0.55
N ARG A 87 16.16 -0.85 -0.84
CA ARG A 87 17.23 -0.83 0.16
C ARG A 87 17.48 0.57 0.72
N CYS A 88 17.48 1.61 -0.13
CA CYS A 88 17.64 3.01 0.31
C CYS A 88 16.47 3.48 1.17
N PHE A 89 15.24 3.07 0.83
CA PHE A 89 14.02 3.46 1.54
C PHE A 89 13.54 2.43 2.57
N LYS A 90 14.39 1.45 2.94
CA LYS A 90 13.99 0.29 3.75
C LYS A 90 13.31 0.68 5.06
N GLY A 91 13.81 1.70 5.76
CA GLY A 91 13.22 2.18 7.00
C GLY A 91 11.78 2.68 6.81
N SER A 92 11.57 3.57 5.85
CA SER A 92 10.22 4.08 5.53
C SER A 92 9.29 3.00 4.98
N ILE A 93 9.81 2.02 4.24
CA ILE A 93 9.02 0.89 3.75
C ILE A 93 8.57 -0.01 4.91
N LEU A 94 9.43 -0.26 5.91
CA LEU A 94 9.06 -1.01 7.11
C LEU A 94 7.94 -0.30 7.89
N GLU A 95 8.06 1.01 8.07
CA GLU A 95 7.01 1.82 8.67
C GLU A 95 5.71 1.80 7.86
N LEU A 96 5.81 1.87 6.53
CA LEU A 96 4.67 1.76 5.62
C LEU A 96 3.94 0.41 5.80
N LEU A 97 4.69 -0.70 5.80
CA LEU A 97 4.14 -2.03 6.01
C LEU A 97 3.47 -2.17 7.38
N TYR A 98 4.03 -1.55 8.42
CA TYR A 98 3.46 -1.59 9.76
C TYR A 98 2.22 -0.69 9.90
N TYR A 99 2.33 0.61 9.63
CA TYR A 99 1.24 1.56 9.91
C TYR A 99 0.10 1.47 8.90
N LYS A 100 0.40 1.24 7.62
CA LYS A 100 -0.62 1.15 6.58
C LYS A 100 -1.08 -0.29 6.38
N TYR A 101 -0.18 -1.18 5.99
CA TYR A 101 -0.58 -2.52 5.55
C TYR A 101 -1.04 -3.41 6.70
N HIS A 102 -0.45 -3.28 7.89
CA HIS A 102 -0.89 -4.00 9.08
C HIS A 102 -2.03 -3.26 9.81
N LEU A 103 -1.83 -2.03 10.28
CA LEU A 103 -2.82 -1.37 11.14
C LEU A 103 -4.02 -0.77 10.41
N SER A 104 -3.84 -0.22 9.20
CA SER A 104 -4.93 0.50 8.50
C SER A 104 -5.66 -0.36 7.48
N TYR A 105 -4.93 -1.19 6.73
CA TYR A 105 -5.48 -1.99 5.63
C TYR A 105 -5.82 -3.42 6.06
N LEU A 106 -5.28 -3.85 7.21
CA LEU A 106 -5.47 -5.18 7.78
C LEU A 106 -5.02 -6.32 6.84
N LEU A 107 -4.20 -6.01 5.83
CA LEU A 107 -3.64 -7.00 4.90
C LEU A 107 -2.63 -7.90 5.59
N LEU A 108 -1.86 -7.32 6.51
CA LEU A 108 -0.91 -8.03 7.34
C LEU A 108 -1.47 -8.15 8.76
N LYS A 109 -1.28 -9.32 9.37
CA LYS A 109 -1.54 -9.55 10.78
C LYS A 109 -0.27 -10.04 11.45
N SER A 110 -0.03 -9.57 12.66
CA SER A 110 1.08 -10.06 13.46
C SER A 110 0.67 -11.35 14.17
N ALA A 111 1.57 -12.33 14.22
CA ALA A 111 1.37 -13.55 15.01
C ALA A 111 1.44 -13.26 16.51
N GLU A 112 2.26 -12.29 16.87
CA GLU A 112 2.49 -11.83 18.24
C GLU A 112 2.40 -10.30 18.29
N PRO A 113 2.07 -9.69 19.43
CA PRO A 113 2.14 -8.25 19.57
C PRO A 113 3.62 -7.78 19.45
N PRO A 114 3.90 -6.73 18.67
CA PRO A 114 5.25 -6.17 18.59
C PRO A 114 5.63 -5.47 19.90
N TYR A 115 6.93 -5.45 20.22
CA TYR A 115 7.44 -4.74 21.39
C TYR A 115 7.51 -3.24 21.10
N ILE A 116 6.87 -2.43 21.94
CA ILE A 116 6.83 -0.98 21.82
C ILE A 116 7.63 -0.39 22.97
N SER A 117 8.65 0.41 22.63
CA SER A 117 9.47 1.16 23.58
C SER A 117 9.01 2.62 23.55
N ASP A 118 8.27 3.05 24.58
CA ASP A 118 7.78 4.44 24.67
C ASP A 118 8.93 5.44 24.90
N GLU A 119 9.98 5.01 25.59
CA GLU A 119 11.18 5.81 25.86
C GLU A 119 11.95 6.13 24.58
N GLU A 120 12.19 5.12 23.75
CA GLU A 120 12.91 5.27 22.48
C GLU A 120 11.98 5.74 21.34
N ARG A 121 10.67 5.66 21.54
CA ARG A 121 9.62 5.86 20.52
C ARG A 121 9.81 4.94 19.31
N VAL A 122 10.22 3.69 19.57
CA VAL A 122 10.52 2.68 18.56
C VAL A 122 9.62 1.46 18.73
N ILE A 123 9.14 0.94 17.61
CA ILE A 123 8.39 -0.32 17.54
C ILE A 123 9.32 -1.39 16.99
N TYR A 124 9.68 -2.35 17.82
CA TYR A 124 10.59 -3.43 17.48
C TYR A 124 9.82 -4.62 16.91
N CYS A 125 9.84 -4.74 15.58
CA CYS A 125 9.23 -5.86 14.88
C CYS A 125 10.22 -6.98 14.51
N SER A 126 11.47 -6.93 14.99
CA SER A 126 12.52 -7.88 14.60
C SER A 126 12.23 -9.31 15.03
N ARG A 127 11.57 -9.50 16.18
CA ARG A 127 11.16 -10.82 16.69
C ARG A 127 9.75 -11.22 16.26
N THR A 128 8.93 -10.24 15.89
CA THR A 128 7.54 -10.44 15.49
C THR A 128 7.45 -10.93 14.06
N ARG A 129 6.65 -11.97 13.85
CA ARG A 129 6.30 -12.45 12.51
C ARG A 129 4.93 -11.95 12.10
N PHE A 130 4.76 -11.81 10.79
CA PHE A 130 3.55 -11.34 10.15
C PHE A 130 3.10 -12.36 9.11
N PHE A 131 1.81 -12.41 8.86
CA PHE A 131 1.21 -13.21 7.80
C PHE A 131 0.16 -12.38 7.07
N VAL A 132 -0.12 -12.77 5.84
CA VAL A 132 -1.19 -12.18 5.02
C VAL A 132 -2.51 -12.85 5.39
N ASP A 133 -3.53 -12.05 5.65
CA ASP A 133 -4.89 -12.54 5.85
C ASP A 133 -5.59 -12.68 4.50
N LYS A 134 -5.93 -13.92 4.12
CA LYS A 134 -6.53 -14.23 2.82
C LYS A 134 -7.93 -13.63 2.66
N ASP A 135 -8.63 -13.36 3.77
CA ASP A 135 -9.94 -12.72 3.75
C ASP A 135 -9.87 -11.30 3.17
N TYR A 136 -8.71 -10.64 3.26
CA TYR A 136 -8.48 -9.26 2.80
C TYR A 136 -7.70 -9.18 1.49
N ILE A 137 -7.42 -10.31 0.82
CA ILE A 137 -6.72 -10.32 -0.49
C ILE A 137 -7.49 -9.56 -1.56
N THR A 138 -8.82 -9.56 -1.51
CA THR A 138 -9.65 -8.72 -2.40
C THR A 138 -9.29 -7.24 -2.29
N GLY A 139 -8.86 -6.79 -1.11
CA GLY A 139 -8.36 -5.44 -0.88
C GLY A 139 -7.05 -5.13 -1.60
N ILE A 140 -6.22 -6.12 -1.91
CA ILE A 140 -5.01 -5.92 -2.73
C ILE A 140 -5.41 -5.39 -4.11
N PHE A 141 -6.39 -6.01 -4.76
CA PHE A 141 -6.84 -5.59 -6.09
C PHE A 141 -7.48 -4.19 -6.07
N GLU A 142 -8.25 -3.88 -5.02
CA GLU A 142 -8.83 -2.54 -4.87
C GLU A 142 -7.76 -1.48 -4.66
N LEU A 143 -6.73 -1.75 -3.84
CA LEU A 143 -5.60 -0.84 -3.67
C LEU A 143 -4.81 -0.64 -4.97
N GLN A 144 -4.56 -1.71 -5.75
CA GLN A 144 -3.91 -1.60 -7.07
C GLN A 144 -4.65 -0.63 -7.99
N LYS A 145 -5.98 -0.80 -8.12
CA LYS A 145 -6.83 0.12 -8.90
C LYS A 145 -6.74 1.55 -8.40
N LYS A 146 -6.67 1.76 -7.07
CA LYS A 146 -6.55 3.10 -6.49
C LYS A 146 -5.17 3.72 -6.75
N TYR A 147 -4.09 2.94 -6.74
CA TYR A 147 -2.77 3.45 -7.09
C TYR A 147 -2.71 3.89 -8.55
N ASP A 148 -3.25 3.08 -9.47
CA ASP A 148 -3.32 3.46 -10.88
C ASP A 148 -4.17 4.71 -11.10
N PHE A 149 -5.31 4.82 -10.38
CA PHE A 149 -6.12 6.03 -10.39
C PHE A 149 -5.37 7.25 -9.85
N LEU A 150 -4.63 7.12 -8.74
CA LEU A 150 -3.86 8.22 -8.16
C LEU A 150 -2.74 8.67 -9.10
N TRP A 151 -2.04 7.74 -9.76
CA TRP A 151 -1.05 8.08 -10.78
C TRP A 151 -1.66 8.80 -11.98
N LEU A 152 -2.85 8.39 -12.43
CA LEU A 152 -3.58 9.09 -13.48
C LEU A 152 -3.92 10.53 -13.06
N VAL A 153 -4.45 10.71 -11.84
CA VAL A 153 -4.76 12.04 -11.30
C VAL A 153 -3.50 12.90 -11.20
N ILE A 154 -2.40 12.35 -10.70
CA ILE A 154 -1.10 13.04 -10.66
C ILE A 154 -0.71 13.48 -12.07
N ASN A 155 -0.70 12.56 -13.03
CA ASN A 155 -0.28 12.85 -14.39
C ASN A 155 -1.16 13.94 -15.05
N VAL A 156 -2.48 13.82 -14.95
CA VAL A 156 -3.40 14.83 -15.51
C VAL A 156 -3.17 16.18 -14.86
N THR A 157 -3.14 16.25 -13.52
CA THR A 157 -2.99 17.52 -12.80
C THR A 157 -1.66 18.22 -13.10
N THR A 158 -0.55 17.50 -13.11
CA THR A 158 0.77 18.06 -13.44
C THR A 158 0.87 18.46 -14.90
N THR A 159 0.27 17.70 -15.81
CA THR A 159 0.29 17.99 -17.25
C THR A 159 -0.54 19.25 -17.54
N THR A 160 -1.72 19.37 -16.94
CA THR A 160 -2.53 20.60 -17.02
C THR A 160 -1.80 21.79 -16.42
N ALA A 161 -1.17 21.63 -15.26
CA ALA A 161 -0.38 22.70 -14.65
C ALA A 161 0.80 23.13 -15.54
N ALA A 162 1.53 22.18 -16.12
CA ALA A 162 2.60 22.46 -17.07
C ALA A 162 2.09 23.19 -18.31
N TYR A 163 0.96 22.75 -18.88
CA TYR A 163 0.31 23.41 -20.02
C TYR A 163 -0.03 24.88 -19.72
N CYS A 164 -0.46 25.20 -18.50
CA CYS A 164 -0.80 26.57 -18.13
C CYS A 164 0.42 27.49 -17.91
N VAL A 165 1.59 26.93 -17.59
CA VAL A 165 2.78 27.71 -17.16
C VAL A 165 3.87 27.77 -18.23
N THR A 166 3.95 26.76 -19.11
CA THR A 166 5.06 26.60 -20.06
C THR A 166 4.60 26.82 -21.51
N PRO A 167 5.44 27.43 -22.36
CA PRO A 167 5.19 27.54 -23.80
C PRO A 167 5.26 26.16 -24.49
N GLU A 168 4.86 26.14 -25.76
CA GLU A 168 4.42 24.98 -26.55
C GLU A 168 5.11 23.63 -26.24
N ASN A 169 4.28 22.58 -26.08
CA ASN A 169 4.61 21.15 -26.03
C ASN A 169 5.37 20.61 -24.80
N MET A 170 5.77 21.43 -23.82
CA MET A 170 6.41 20.94 -22.58
C MET A 170 5.52 20.02 -21.71
N TRP A 171 4.20 20.14 -21.84
CA TRP A 171 3.23 19.27 -21.18
C TRP A 171 3.35 17.80 -21.63
N ILE A 172 3.75 17.55 -22.89
CA ILE A 172 3.96 16.18 -23.42
C ILE A 172 5.12 15.51 -22.68
N PHE A 173 6.24 16.22 -22.55
CA PHE A 173 7.42 15.72 -21.82
C PHE A 173 7.12 15.48 -20.34
N THR A 174 6.30 16.34 -19.73
CA THR A 174 5.87 16.18 -18.33
C THR A 174 5.05 14.90 -18.15
N SER A 175 4.07 14.68 -19.02
CA SER A 175 3.25 13.45 -19.01
C SER A 175 4.09 12.19 -19.21
N LEU A 176 5.00 12.22 -20.19
CA LEU A 176 5.89 11.11 -20.49
C LEU A 176 6.88 10.82 -19.35
N ALA A 177 7.41 11.86 -18.71
CA ALA A 177 8.29 11.72 -17.55
C ALA A 177 7.57 11.06 -16.36
N ILE A 178 6.34 11.46 -16.07
CA ILE A 178 5.56 10.91 -14.94
C ILE A 178 5.22 9.45 -15.17
N GLU A 179 4.76 9.12 -16.38
CA GLU A 179 4.50 7.72 -16.76
C GLU A 179 5.78 6.88 -16.74
N GLY A 180 6.91 7.47 -17.18
CA GLY A 180 8.24 6.85 -17.09
C GLY A 180 8.65 6.54 -15.65
N ILE A 181 8.49 7.51 -14.73
CA ILE A 181 8.76 7.33 -13.30
C ILE A 181 7.86 6.23 -12.73
N ARG A 182 6.56 6.27 -13.00
CA ARG A 182 5.59 5.26 -12.54
C ARG A 182 6.02 3.86 -12.94
N ARG A 183 6.29 3.66 -14.24
CA ARG A 183 6.70 2.34 -14.77
C ARG A 183 8.04 1.89 -14.24
N PHE A 184 8.98 2.82 -14.07
CA PHE A 184 10.29 2.51 -13.50
C PHE A 184 10.16 1.94 -12.10
N PHE A 185 9.37 2.55 -11.21
CA PHE A 185 9.16 2.04 -9.86
C PHE A 185 8.32 0.75 -9.82
N TYR A 186 7.40 0.53 -10.78
CA TYR A 186 6.63 -0.71 -10.86
C TYR A 186 7.48 -1.92 -11.29
N ALA A 187 8.55 -1.68 -12.06
CA ALA A 187 9.43 -2.72 -12.58
C ALA A 187 10.53 -3.16 -11.59
N GLN A 188 10.64 -2.49 -10.43
CA GLN A 188 11.62 -2.77 -9.37
C GLN A 188 11.07 -3.76 -8.33
#